data_AF-A0A4Y8WAI4-F1
#
_entry.id   AF-A0A4Y8WAI4-F1
#
_cell.length_a   1.000
_cell.length_b   1.000
_cell.length_c   1.000
_cell.angle_alpha   90.00
_cell.angle_beta   90.00
_cell.angle_gamma   90.00
#
_symmetry.space_group_name_H-M   'P 1'
#
loop_
_entity.id
_entity.type
_entity.pdbx_description
1 polymer ?
#
loop_
_entity_poly.entity_id
_entity_poly.type
_entity_poly.pdbx_seq_one_letter_code
_entity_poly.pdbx_strand_id
1 'polypeptide(L)'
;MFHSNANNLQTLNSEVLSFLRQFQSNPFRYLFESDIQGELFTRLRHAIPDVLRIAGGGNPLNEYDISIVNSEYLSRLDIALLDVEKAPFHPVRNHKGFDVHLYDCPVFVGIEIKFRKLGDNMGLQSCLRDTAKLRNLSIPTPVILGFIQAESDVRSFFKNAPENVHFREVNIDAALGVINIISPKRRWIVTENTIDCG
;
A
#
# COMPACT_ATOMS: atom_id res chain seq x y z
N MET A 1 17.82 5.98 16.09
CA MET A 1 18.50 5.33 14.96
C MET A 1 18.12 6.10 13.70
N PHE A 2 19.03 6.35 12.77
CA PHE A 2 18.62 6.88 11.46
C PHE A 2 17.97 5.72 10.68
N HIS A 3 16.65 5.74 10.54
CA HIS A 3 15.94 4.76 9.73
C HIS A 3 16.23 5.02 8.26
N SER A 4 16.66 3.99 7.53
CA SER A 4 16.81 4.02 6.07
C SER A 4 15.54 3.50 5.41
N ASN A 5 15.33 3.85 4.15
CA ASN A 5 14.26 3.27 3.34
C ASN A 5 14.30 1.73 3.36
N ALA A 6 15.49 1.13 3.39
CA ALA A 6 15.68 -0.31 3.48
C ALA A 6 15.13 -0.92 4.79
N ASN A 7 15.42 -0.30 5.95
CA ASN A 7 14.92 -0.78 7.24
C ASN A 7 13.40 -0.66 7.34
N ASN A 8 12.84 0.43 6.82
CA ASN A 8 11.39 0.64 6.79
C ASN A 8 10.71 -0.39 5.87
N LEU A 9 11.31 -0.72 4.73
CA LEU A 9 10.79 -1.77 3.83
C LEU A 9 10.81 -3.14 4.48
N GLN A 10 11.89 -3.50 5.18
CA GLN A 10 11.98 -4.77 5.90
C GLN A 10 10.89 -4.88 6.97
N THR A 11 10.69 -3.81 7.74
CA THR A 11 9.67 -3.73 8.79
C THR A 11 8.26 -3.85 8.19
N LEU A 12 7.98 -3.11 7.12
CA LEU A 12 6.72 -3.19 6.39
C LEU A 12 6.45 -4.60 5.90
N ASN A 13 7.43 -5.27 5.28
CA ASN A 13 7.27 -6.63 4.78
C ASN A 13 6.89 -7.60 5.90
N SER A 14 7.56 -7.51 7.06
CA SER A 14 7.26 -8.34 8.23
C SER A 14 5.83 -8.11 8.73
N GLU A 15 5.43 -6.85 8.90
CA GLU A 15 4.10 -6.48 9.42
C GLU A 15 2.97 -6.87 8.45
N VAL A 16 3.16 -6.63 7.15
CA VAL A 16 2.20 -7.03 6.14
C VAL A 16 2.04 -8.55 6.13
N LEU A 17 3.12 -9.33 6.08
CA LEU A 17 3.04 -10.80 6.08
C LEU A 17 2.35 -11.33 7.34
N SER A 18 2.68 -10.77 8.51
CA SER A 18 1.99 -11.07 9.78
C SER A 18 0.49 -10.79 9.67
N PHE A 19 0.11 -9.64 9.11
CA PHE A 19 -1.28 -9.27 8.88
C PHE A 19 -1.99 -10.22 7.89
N LEU A 20 -1.31 -10.66 6.81
CA LEU A 20 -1.88 -11.63 5.87
C LEU A 20 -2.26 -12.95 6.57
N ARG A 21 -1.39 -13.47 7.46
CA ARG A 21 -1.69 -14.67 8.25
C ARG A 21 -2.89 -14.47 9.17
N GLN A 22 -2.99 -13.31 9.81
CA GLN A 22 -4.15 -12.99 10.63
C GLN A 22 -5.43 -12.97 9.80
N PHE A 23 -5.41 -12.34 8.62
CA PHE A 23 -6.56 -12.36 7.74
C PHE A 23 -6.98 -13.80 7.39
N GLN A 24 -6.04 -14.67 7.04
CA GLN A 24 -6.34 -16.08 6.74
C GLN A 24 -6.95 -16.82 7.93
N SER A 25 -6.52 -16.51 9.15
CA SER A 25 -7.06 -17.14 10.36
C SER A 25 -8.51 -16.77 10.67
N ASN A 26 -8.94 -15.55 10.31
CA ASN A 26 -10.30 -15.06 10.53
C ASN A 26 -10.68 -13.92 9.56
N PRO A 27 -11.04 -14.24 8.30
CA PRO A 27 -11.38 -13.23 7.29
C PRO A 27 -12.69 -12.50 7.61
N PHE A 28 -13.58 -13.11 8.39
CA PHE A 28 -14.87 -12.54 8.79
C PHE A 28 -14.77 -11.53 9.94
N ARG A 29 -13.58 -11.35 10.51
CA ARG A 29 -13.29 -10.23 11.41
C ARG A 29 -13.42 -8.87 10.72
N TYR A 30 -13.22 -8.83 9.41
CA TYR A 30 -13.28 -7.61 8.61
C TYR A 30 -14.57 -7.60 7.79
N LEU A 31 -15.34 -6.53 7.91
CA LEU A 31 -16.61 -6.35 7.19
C LEU A 31 -16.43 -5.41 6.00
N PHE A 32 -15.44 -4.51 6.07
CA PHE A 32 -15.16 -3.50 5.05
C PHE A 32 -13.67 -3.36 4.75
N GLU A 33 -13.35 -2.79 3.58
CA GLU A 33 -11.98 -2.44 3.17
C GLU A 33 -11.30 -1.51 4.20
N SER A 34 -12.08 -0.57 4.76
CA SER A 34 -11.63 0.35 5.81
C SER A 34 -11.18 -0.34 7.10
N ASP A 35 -11.74 -1.51 7.43
CA ASP A 35 -11.32 -2.26 8.63
C ASP A 35 -9.90 -2.81 8.43
N ILE A 36 -9.63 -3.31 7.23
CA ILE A 36 -8.32 -3.84 6.82
C ILE A 36 -7.30 -2.69 6.75
N GLN A 37 -7.66 -1.59 6.09
CA GLN A 37 -6.83 -0.39 6.00
C GLN A 37 -6.48 0.17 7.38
N GLY A 38 -7.47 0.36 8.25
CA GLY A 38 -7.27 0.91 9.58
C GLY A 38 -6.38 0.04 10.46
N GLU A 39 -6.59 -1.28 10.45
CA GLU A 39 -5.74 -2.20 11.22
C GLU A 39 -4.30 -2.24 10.69
N LEU A 40 -4.10 -2.36 9.37
CA LEU A 40 -2.77 -2.38 8.78
C LEU A 40 -2.03 -1.06 8.98
N PHE A 41 -2.72 0.08 8.78
CA PHE A 41 -2.16 1.40 9.05
C PHE A 41 -1.68 1.52 10.49
N THR A 42 -2.51 1.11 11.46
CA THR A 42 -2.17 1.18 12.88
C THR A 42 -0.95 0.33 13.21
N ARG A 43 -0.87 -0.89 12.67
CA ARG A 43 0.30 -1.78 12.84
C ARG A 43 1.58 -1.16 12.30
N LEU A 44 1.52 -0.67 11.06
CA LEU A 44 2.67 -0.03 10.42
C LEU A 44 3.10 1.23 11.15
N ARG A 45 2.15 2.06 11.60
CA ARG A 45 2.43 3.27 12.39
C ARG A 45 3.08 2.95 13.73
N HIS A 46 2.70 1.85 14.37
CA HIS A 46 3.32 1.40 15.62
C HIS A 46 4.71 0.80 15.40
N ALA A 47 4.90 0.04 14.32
CA ALA A 47 6.18 -0.59 13.99
C ALA A 47 7.20 0.41 13.41
N ILE A 48 6.74 1.50 12.79
CA ILE A 48 7.53 2.59 12.23
C ILE A 48 7.03 3.92 12.83
N PRO A 49 7.33 4.18 14.11
CA PRO A 49 6.75 5.30 14.86
C PRO A 49 7.37 6.64 14.48
N ASP A 50 8.53 6.64 13.81
CA ASP A 50 9.33 7.83 13.58
C ASP A 50 8.60 8.89 12.73
N VAL A 51 9.16 10.09 12.85
CA VAL A 51 8.73 11.29 12.14
C VAL A 51 9.88 11.86 11.33
N LEU A 52 9.54 12.56 10.25
CA LEU A 52 10.45 13.35 9.44
C LEU A 52 10.24 14.82 9.76
N ARG A 53 11.34 15.55 9.88
CA ARG A 53 11.32 17.00 10.00
C ARG A 53 11.32 17.61 8.60
N ILE A 54 10.25 18.32 8.27
CA ILE A 54 10.03 18.95 6.96
C ILE A 54 10.00 20.46 7.12
N ALA A 55 10.65 21.18 6.21
CA ALA A 55 10.62 22.64 6.20
C ALA A 55 9.22 23.19 5.93
N GLY A 56 8.83 24.27 6.60
CA GLY A 56 7.57 24.98 6.43
C GLY A 56 7.75 26.33 5.74
N GLY A 57 6.62 26.95 5.36
CA GLY A 57 6.59 28.27 4.72
C GLY A 57 6.81 29.46 5.66
N GLY A 58 7.00 29.21 6.96
CA GLY A 58 7.20 30.22 8.00
C GLY A 58 5.90 30.77 8.62
N ASN A 59 4.75 30.24 8.24
CA ASN A 59 3.47 30.49 8.89
C ASN A 59 2.53 29.28 8.70
N PRO A 60 2.10 28.57 9.77
CA PRO A 60 2.31 28.85 11.18
C PRO A 60 3.69 28.44 11.72
N LEU A 61 4.41 27.55 11.04
CA LEU A 61 5.69 26.99 11.51
C LEU A 61 6.75 27.07 10.40
N ASN A 62 8.01 27.13 10.84
CA ASN A 62 9.16 26.99 9.95
C ASN A 62 9.50 25.52 9.66
N GLU A 63 9.01 24.59 10.49
CA GLU A 63 9.27 23.16 10.36
C GLU A 63 8.11 22.36 10.97
N TYR A 64 7.88 21.16 10.43
CA TYR A 64 6.87 20.21 10.88
C TYR A 64 7.49 18.84 11.13
N ASP A 65 7.06 18.18 12.20
CA ASP A 65 7.31 16.75 12.39
C ASP A 65 6.13 15.98 11.79
N ILE A 66 6.37 15.30 10.68
CA ILE A 66 5.34 14.47 10.01
C ILE A 66 5.65 13.00 10.16
N SER A 67 4.60 12.21 10.35
CA SER A 67 4.65 10.75 10.33
C SER A 67 5.35 10.21 9.08
N ILE A 68 6.21 9.19 9.21
CA ILE A 68 6.67 8.42 8.04
C ILE A 68 5.50 7.66 7.40
N VAL A 69 4.60 7.10 8.21
CA VAL A 69 3.44 6.31 7.76
C VAL A 69 2.19 7.19 7.80
N ASN A 70 1.50 7.34 6.66
CA ASN A 70 0.28 8.13 6.51
C ASN A 70 -0.81 7.31 5.83
N SER A 71 -2.08 7.63 6.10
CA SER A 71 -3.26 7.09 5.40
C SER A 71 -3.92 8.18 4.58
N GLU A 72 -4.63 7.82 3.51
CA GLU A 72 -5.34 8.76 2.62
C GLU A 72 -4.42 9.86 2.06
N TYR A 73 -3.17 9.50 1.75
CA TYR A 73 -2.10 10.46 1.43
C TYR A 73 -1.97 10.73 -0.08
N LEU A 74 -1.45 11.89 -0.48
CA LEU A 74 -1.25 12.28 -1.88
C LEU A 74 -2.55 12.17 -2.69
N SER A 75 -2.60 11.27 -3.67
CA SER A 75 -3.74 11.02 -4.55
C SER A 75 -4.70 9.98 -3.96
N ARG A 76 -4.92 10.05 -2.63
CA ARG A 76 -5.68 9.09 -1.84
C ARG A 76 -5.11 7.67 -1.91
N LEU A 77 -3.82 7.56 -1.60
CA LEU A 77 -3.21 6.27 -1.30
C LEU A 77 -3.78 5.76 0.04
N ASP A 78 -4.21 4.50 0.08
CA ASP A 78 -4.78 3.93 1.31
C ASP A 78 -3.77 4.02 2.46
N ILE A 79 -2.51 3.65 2.20
CA ILE A 79 -1.36 3.84 3.11
C ILE A 79 -0.13 4.25 2.30
N ALA A 80 0.64 5.22 2.80
CA ALA A 80 1.90 5.67 2.23
C ALA A 80 3.02 5.66 3.27
N LEU A 81 4.20 5.20 2.89
CA LEU A 81 5.45 5.42 3.62
C LEU A 81 6.28 6.47 2.87
N LEU A 82 6.60 7.56 3.55
CA LEU A 82 7.40 8.63 2.99
C LEU A 82 8.84 8.17 2.74
N ASP A 83 9.44 8.69 1.66
CA ASP A 83 10.85 8.49 1.35
C ASP A 83 11.69 9.32 2.32
N VAL A 84 12.30 8.65 3.31
CA VAL A 84 13.04 9.33 4.39
C VAL A 84 14.30 10.03 3.89
N GLU A 85 14.79 9.66 2.70
CA GLU A 85 15.98 10.23 2.08
C GLU A 85 15.64 11.44 1.21
N LYS A 86 14.42 11.54 0.68
CA LYS A 86 14.00 12.63 -0.23
C LYS A 86 13.01 13.61 0.39
N ALA A 87 12.10 13.14 1.24
CA ALA A 87 11.03 13.96 1.79
C ALA A 87 11.54 15.20 2.57
N PRO A 88 12.61 15.12 3.40
CA PRO A 88 13.16 16.31 4.08
C PRO A 88 13.64 17.42 3.15
N PHE A 89 13.94 17.09 1.89
CA PHE A 89 14.42 18.03 0.87
C PHE A 89 13.33 18.42 -0.13
N HIS A 90 12.08 18.01 0.10
CA HIS A 90 10.97 18.35 -0.77
C HIS A 90 10.72 19.86 -0.77
N PRO A 91 10.59 20.51 -1.93
CA PRO A 91 10.41 21.96 -2.00
C PRO A 91 9.15 22.42 -1.26
N VAL A 92 9.30 23.47 -0.44
CA VAL A 92 8.18 24.14 0.21
C VAL A 92 7.25 24.71 -0.85
N ARG A 93 5.97 24.34 -0.76
CA ARG A 93 4.89 24.90 -1.58
C ARG A 93 3.74 25.34 -0.71
N ASN A 94 3.26 26.54 -1.01
CA ASN A 94 2.20 27.21 -0.27
C ASN A 94 1.02 27.48 -1.21
N HIS A 95 -0.19 27.20 -0.74
CA HIS A 95 -1.43 27.57 -1.43
C HIS A 95 -2.37 28.26 -0.46
N LYS A 96 -2.77 29.49 -0.77
CA LYS A 96 -3.67 30.31 0.08
C LYS A 96 -3.19 30.43 1.54
N GLY A 97 -1.87 30.49 1.75
CA GLY A 97 -1.26 30.59 3.08
C GLY A 97 -1.12 29.27 3.83
N PHE A 98 -1.42 28.13 3.19
CA PHE A 98 -1.24 26.81 3.77
C PHE A 98 -0.09 26.06 3.10
N ASP A 99 0.71 25.37 3.91
CA ASP A 99 1.82 24.52 3.49
C ASP A 99 1.29 23.21 2.87
N VAL A 100 0.96 23.26 1.58
CA VAL A 100 0.34 22.13 0.87
C VAL A 100 1.31 21.00 0.51
N HIS A 101 2.62 21.31 0.49
CA HIS A 101 3.65 20.31 0.22
C HIS A 101 3.68 19.16 1.26
N LEU A 102 3.13 19.40 2.46
CA LEU A 102 2.99 18.38 3.50
C LEU A 102 2.09 17.20 3.07
N TYR A 103 1.24 17.40 2.06
CA TYR A 103 0.32 16.39 1.53
C TYR A 103 0.86 15.68 0.28
N ASP A 104 2.05 16.04 -0.18
CA ASP A 104 2.64 15.47 -1.39
C ASP A 104 4.16 15.31 -1.32
N CYS A 105 4.70 15.10 -0.10
CA CYS A 105 6.08 14.66 0.07
C CYS A 105 6.34 13.37 -0.72
N PRO A 106 7.57 13.17 -1.24
CA PRO A 106 7.99 11.94 -1.90
C PRO A 106 7.63 10.69 -1.10
N VAL A 107 6.95 9.76 -1.77
CA VAL A 107 6.53 8.47 -1.20
C VAL A 107 7.48 7.38 -1.69
N PHE A 108 7.98 6.56 -0.77
CA PHE A 108 8.84 5.42 -1.10
C PHE A 108 8.03 4.12 -1.29
N VAL A 109 7.05 3.88 -0.42
CA VAL A 109 6.11 2.75 -0.56
C VAL A 109 4.68 3.27 -0.60
N GLY A 110 3.93 2.89 -1.62
CA GLY A 110 2.50 3.17 -1.73
C GLY A 110 1.74 1.85 -1.65
N ILE A 111 0.78 1.77 -0.74
CA ILE A 111 -0.05 0.59 -0.53
C ILE A 111 -1.49 0.89 -0.93
N GLU A 112 -2.06 -0.03 -1.69
CA GLU A 112 -3.48 -0.03 -2.05
C GLU A 112 -4.09 -1.36 -1.64
N ILE A 113 -5.27 -1.30 -1.04
CA ILE A 113 -5.98 -2.42 -0.45
C ILE A 113 -7.26 -2.59 -1.24
N LYS A 114 -7.58 -3.83 -1.58
CA LYS A 114 -8.86 -4.16 -2.22
C LYS A 114 -9.50 -5.29 -1.44
N PHE A 115 -10.78 -5.15 -1.09
CA PHE A 115 -11.48 -6.19 -0.35
C PHE A 115 -12.74 -6.67 -1.06
N ARG A 116 -12.78 -7.96 -1.36
CA ARG A 116 -13.98 -8.63 -1.86
C ARG A 116 -14.70 -9.31 -0.69
N LYS A 117 -15.77 -8.67 -0.22
CA LYS A 117 -16.70 -9.26 0.75
C LYS A 117 -17.66 -10.25 0.07
N LEU A 118 -18.33 -11.06 0.87
CA LEU A 118 -19.35 -12.01 0.41
C LEU A 118 -20.38 -11.34 -0.51
N GLY A 119 -20.60 -11.95 -1.68
CA GLY A 119 -21.58 -11.49 -2.67
C GLY A 119 -21.15 -10.27 -3.50
N ASP A 120 -19.95 -9.75 -3.28
CA ASP A 120 -19.37 -8.69 -4.11
C ASP A 120 -18.83 -9.26 -5.44
N ASN A 121 -18.75 -8.41 -6.46
CA ASN A 121 -18.30 -8.73 -7.81
C ASN A 121 -16.93 -8.12 -8.15
N MET A 122 -16.25 -7.49 -7.19
CA MET A 122 -14.89 -7.02 -7.36
C MET A 122 -13.95 -8.17 -7.76
N GLY A 123 -13.09 -7.92 -8.75
CA GLY A 123 -12.14 -8.90 -9.28
C GLY A 123 -10.77 -8.29 -9.54
N LEU A 124 -9.85 -9.10 -10.06
CA LEU A 124 -8.44 -8.75 -10.23
C LEU A 124 -8.21 -7.42 -10.98
N GLN A 125 -9.09 -7.08 -11.92
CA GLN A 125 -9.06 -5.82 -12.68
C GLN A 125 -8.97 -4.58 -11.79
N SER A 126 -9.60 -4.59 -10.61
CA SER A 126 -9.49 -3.43 -9.70
C SER A 126 -8.06 -3.26 -9.19
N CYS A 127 -7.39 -4.35 -8.83
CA CYS A 127 -6.00 -4.34 -8.37
C CYS A 127 -5.03 -3.90 -9.47
N LEU A 128 -5.30 -4.29 -10.73
CA LEU A 128 -4.50 -3.85 -11.89
C LEU A 128 -4.63 -2.33 -12.12
N ARG A 129 -5.83 -1.76 -11.96
CA ARG A 129 -6.03 -0.30 -12.05
C ARG A 129 -5.23 0.45 -10.98
N ASP A 130 -5.22 -0.04 -9.74
CA ASP A 130 -4.43 0.59 -8.68
C ASP A 130 -2.92 0.42 -8.91
N THR A 131 -2.50 -0.70 -9.50
CA THR A 131 -1.09 -0.85 -9.95
C THR A 131 -0.73 0.24 -10.95
N ALA A 132 -1.57 0.49 -11.95
CA ALA A 132 -1.37 1.56 -12.92
C ALA A 132 -1.36 2.95 -12.26
N LYS A 133 -2.24 3.19 -11.28
CA LYS A 133 -2.25 4.42 -10.47
C LYS A 133 -0.91 4.64 -9.78
N LEU A 134 -0.38 3.63 -9.06
CA LEU A 134 0.90 3.75 -8.35
C LEU A 134 2.08 3.94 -9.31
N ARG A 135 2.07 3.28 -10.47
CA ARG A 135 3.09 3.51 -11.52
C ARG A 135 3.05 4.93 -12.07
N ASN A 136 1.86 5.47 -12.33
CA ASN A 136 1.70 6.85 -12.80
C ASN A 136 2.17 7.88 -11.78
N LEU A 137 2.06 7.56 -10.48
CA LEU A 137 2.60 8.35 -9.38
C LEU A 137 4.11 8.15 -9.18
N SER A 138 4.76 7.31 -10.00
CA SER A 138 6.20 6.98 -9.90
C SER A 138 6.62 6.48 -8.52
N ILE A 139 5.73 5.73 -7.85
CA ILE A 139 6.01 5.15 -6.54
C ILE A 139 7.09 4.07 -6.70
N PRO A 140 8.25 4.17 -6.02
CA PRO A 140 9.35 3.22 -6.17
C PRO A 140 8.96 1.79 -5.79
N THR A 141 8.20 1.64 -4.71
CA THR A 141 7.75 0.34 -4.20
C THR A 141 6.23 0.29 -4.14
N PRO A 142 5.54 -0.06 -5.24
CA PRO A 142 4.09 -0.23 -5.23
C PRO A 142 3.70 -1.56 -4.60
N VAL A 143 2.71 -1.56 -3.70
CA VAL A 143 2.16 -2.76 -3.05
C VAL A 143 0.65 -2.75 -3.15
N ILE A 144 0.07 -3.74 -3.81
CA ILE A 144 -1.36 -3.96 -3.90
C ILE A 144 -1.71 -5.21 -3.10
N LEU A 145 -2.68 -5.10 -2.20
CA LEU A 145 -3.17 -6.17 -1.35
C LEU A 145 -4.65 -6.44 -1.65
N GLY A 146 -4.92 -7.48 -2.43
CA GLY A 146 -6.28 -7.93 -2.74
C GLY A 146 -6.73 -9.03 -1.78
N PHE A 147 -7.69 -8.74 -0.91
CA PHE A 147 -8.26 -9.68 0.05
C PHE A 147 -9.59 -10.23 -0.47
N ILE A 148 -9.77 -11.54 -0.38
CA ILE A 148 -10.99 -12.26 -0.73
C ILE A 148 -11.53 -12.88 0.55
N GLN A 149 -12.73 -12.47 0.98
CA GLN A 149 -13.30 -12.92 2.25
C GLN A 149 -13.67 -14.42 2.24
N ALA A 150 -14.16 -14.93 1.09
CA ALA A 150 -14.62 -16.31 0.96
C ALA A 150 -13.85 -17.10 -0.11
N GLU A 151 -13.41 -18.30 0.24
CA GLU A 151 -12.64 -19.17 -0.66
C GLU A 151 -13.41 -19.55 -1.94
N SER A 152 -14.75 -19.62 -1.86
CA SER A 152 -15.62 -19.88 -3.02
C SER A 152 -15.47 -18.83 -4.12
N ASP A 153 -15.06 -17.61 -3.77
CA ASP A 153 -15.08 -16.48 -4.70
C ASP A 153 -13.78 -16.37 -5.50
N VAL A 154 -12.73 -17.09 -5.08
CA VAL A 154 -11.39 -17.09 -5.71
C VAL A 154 -11.48 -17.32 -7.22
N ARG A 155 -12.18 -18.37 -7.66
CA ARG A 155 -12.31 -18.67 -9.09
C ARG A 155 -12.92 -17.50 -9.87
N SER A 156 -13.95 -16.87 -9.30
CA SER A 156 -14.62 -15.75 -9.95
C SER A 156 -13.79 -14.46 -9.93
N PHE A 157 -12.94 -14.27 -8.91
CA PHE A 157 -12.02 -13.14 -8.79
C PHE A 157 -11.02 -13.09 -9.95
N PHE A 158 -10.53 -14.27 -10.37
CA PHE A 158 -9.56 -14.43 -11.46
C PHE A 158 -10.20 -14.67 -12.84
N LYS A 159 -11.53 -14.82 -12.94
CA LYS A 159 -12.22 -15.28 -14.16
C LYS A 159 -11.92 -14.45 -15.41
N ASN A 160 -11.74 -13.14 -15.24
CA ASN A 160 -11.51 -12.18 -16.32
C ASN A 160 -10.10 -11.57 -16.25
N ALA A 161 -9.11 -12.34 -15.78
CA ALA A 161 -7.72 -11.92 -15.83
C ALA A 161 -7.31 -11.72 -17.32
N PRO A 162 -6.64 -10.61 -17.68
CA PRO A 162 -6.09 -10.42 -19.02
C PRO A 162 -5.09 -11.53 -19.38
N GLU A 163 -4.93 -11.81 -20.68
CA GLU A 163 -4.04 -12.88 -21.15
C GLU A 163 -2.56 -12.65 -20.77
N ASN A 164 -2.13 -11.39 -20.67
CA ASN A 164 -0.77 -11.00 -20.27
C ASN A 164 -0.55 -10.98 -18.75
N VAL A 165 -1.56 -11.36 -17.97
CA VAL A 165 -1.49 -11.43 -16.51
C VAL A 165 -1.32 -12.86 -16.07
N HIS A 166 -0.24 -13.11 -15.34
CA HIS A 166 0.04 -14.42 -14.73
C HIS A 166 -0.08 -14.30 -13.23
N PHE A 167 -0.60 -15.35 -12.59
CA PHE A 167 -0.68 -15.44 -11.14
C PHE A 167 -0.19 -16.81 -10.69
N ARG A 168 0.64 -16.80 -9.65
CA ARG A 168 1.24 -18.00 -9.09
C ARG A 168 0.90 -18.08 -7.62
N GLU A 169 0.39 -19.24 -7.21
CA GLU A 169 0.19 -19.53 -5.78
C GLU A 169 1.56 -19.61 -5.10
N VAL A 170 1.68 -18.97 -3.94
CA VAL A 170 2.91 -18.92 -3.16
C VAL A 170 2.63 -19.25 -1.71
N ASN A 171 3.67 -19.66 -0.99
CA ASN A 171 3.59 -19.75 0.46
C ASN A 171 3.21 -18.38 1.06
N ILE A 172 2.43 -18.38 2.14
CA ILE A 172 1.99 -17.15 2.82
C ILE A 172 3.17 -16.27 3.24
N ASP A 173 4.34 -16.85 3.50
CA ASP A 173 5.57 -16.20 3.93
C ASP A 173 6.54 -15.82 2.80
N ALA A 174 6.17 -16.10 1.55
CA ALA A 174 6.98 -15.67 0.42
C ALA A 174 7.11 -14.14 0.40
N ALA A 175 8.20 -13.62 -0.17
CA ALA A 175 8.38 -12.17 -0.32
C ALA A 175 7.15 -11.52 -0.98
N LEU A 176 6.85 -10.27 -0.60
CA LEU A 176 5.78 -9.52 -1.26
C LEU A 176 6.12 -9.27 -2.72
N GLY A 177 5.16 -9.51 -3.60
CA GLY A 177 5.19 -8.99 -4.97
C GLY A 177 4.56 -7.60 -5.03
N VAL A 178 4.50 -7.02 -6.23
CA VAL A 178 3.73 -5.78 -6.45
C VAL A 178 2.25 -6.00 -6.18
N ILE A 179 1.68 -7.13 -6.64
CA ILE A 179 0.28 -7.47 -6.40
C ILE A 179 0.23 -8.79 -5.63
N ASN A 180 -0.37 -8.76 -4.44
CA ASN A 180 -0.57 -9.90 -3.57
C ASN A 180 -2.07 -10.13 -3.42
N ILE A 181 -2.55 -11.30 -3.79
CA ILE A 181 -3.96 -11.70 -3.59
C ILE A 181 -4.02 -12.73 -2.48
N ILE A 182 -4.92 -12.55 -1.52
CA ILE A 182 -5.04 -13.35 -0.31
C ILE A 182 -6.47 -13.81 -0.15
N SER A 183 -6.67 -15.12 -0.06
CA SER A 183 -7.93 -15.75 0.35
C SER A 183 -7.74 -16.45 1.70
N PRO A 184 -8.80 -16.99 2.32
CA PRO A 184 -8.70 -17.65 3.61
C PRO A 184 -7.70 -18.82 3.64
N LYS A 185 -7.48 -19.48 2.48
CA LYS A 185 -6.60 -20.66 2.41
C LYS A 185 -5.30 -20.43 1.66
N ARG A 186 -5.23 -19.41 0.80
CA ARG A 186 -4.18 -19.31 -0.22
C ARG A 186 -3.73 -17.88 -0.45
N ARG A 187 -2.53 -17.76 -1.02
CA ARG A 187 -1.95 -16.48 -1.45
C ARG A 187 -1.38 -16.64 -2.85
N TRP A 188 -1.55 -15.60 -3.66
CA TRP A 188 -0.98 -15.51 -5.00
C TRP A 188 -0.17 -14.23 -5.15
N ILE A 189 0.90 -14.30 -5.95
CA ILE A 189 1.55 -13.13 -6.51
C ILE A 189 1.11 -13.04 -7.97
N VAL A 190 0.73 -11.83 -8.38
CA VAL A 190 0.34 -11.53 -9.76
C VAL A 190 1.46 -10.75 -10.43
N THR A 191 1.84 -11.18 -11.63
CA THR A 191 2.85 -10.58 -12.49
C THR A 191 2.23 -10.24 -13.82
N GLU A 192 2.44 -9.01 -14.28
CA GLU A 192 2.11 -8.59 -15.64
C GLU A 192 3.34 -8.80 -16.51
N ASN A 193 3.20 -9.50 -17.63
CA ASN A 193 4.19 -9.41 -18.69
C ASN A 193 3.94 -8.06 -19.40
N THR A 194 4.66 -7.03 -18.99
CA THR A 194 4.86 -5.87 -19.85
C THR A 194 5.73 -6.35 -21.01
N ILE A 195 5.13 -6.59 -22.17
CA ILE A 195 5.89 -6.47 -23.41
C ILE A 195 6.29 -5.01 -23.44
N ASP A 196 7.57 -4.73 -23.17
CA ASP A 196 8.15 -3.40 -23.39
C ASP A 196 8.01 -3.10 -24.89
N CYS A 197 6.95 -2.38 -25.25
CA CYS A 197 6.91 -1.64 -26.49
C CYS A 197 7.65 -0.32 -26.23
N GLY A 198 8.97 -0.41 -26.14
CA GLY A 198 9.91 0.70 -26.26
C GLY A 198 10.59 0.65 -27.61
#